data_AF-A0A699RYP4-F1
#
_entry.id   AF-A0A699RYP4-F1
#
_cell.length_a   1.000
_cell.length_b   1.000
_cell.length_c   1.000
_cell.angle_alpha   90.00
_cell.angle_beta   90.00
_cell.angle_gamma   90.00
#
_symmetry.space_group_name_H-M   'P 1'
#
loop_
_entity.id
_entity.type
_entity.pdbx_description
1 polymer ?
#
loop_
_entity_poly.entity_id
_entity_poly.type
_entity_poly.pdbx_seq_one_letter_code
_entity_poly.pdbx_strand_id
1 'polypeptide(L)'
;MESIFQISGCAIKNQVKFATCTLLDAALTRWKSQIRSLGPDTYSMTWKVLNKKMMDNGLSDNIYGSVKASKPKTLDETIELANDLMDQKLRTCAER
;
A
#
# COMPACT_ATOMS: atom_id res chain seq x y z
N MET A 1 -10.08 -1.12 -0.94
CA MET A 1 -10.63 0.08 -0.24
C MET A 1 -11.40 1.03 -1.14
N GLU A 2 -10.99 1.30 -2.39
CA GLU A 2 -11.68 2.26 -3.28
C GLU A 2 -13.20 1.99 -3.41
N SER A 3 -13.58 0.72 -3.65
CA SER A 3 -14.98 0.30 -3.75
C SER A 3 -15.76 0.49 -2.45
N ILE A 4 -15.12 0.27 -1.29
CA ILE A 4 -15.73 0.47 0.03
C ILE A 4 -16.04 1.94 0.28
N PHE A 5 -15.17 2.86 -0.17
CA PHE A 5 -15.44 4.30 -0.07
C PHE A 5 -16.61 4.74 -0.94
N GLN A 6 -16.72 4.18 -2.16
CA GLN A 6 -17.85 4.45 -3.07
C GLN A 6 -19.17 3.94 -2.47
N ILE A 7 -19.18 2.70 -1.97
CA ILE A 7 -20.37 2.09 -1.36
C ILE A 7 -20.80 2.83 -0.08
N SER A 8 -19.85 3.23 0.76
CA SER A 8 -20.14 3.93 2.03
C SER A 8 -20.41 5.43 1.87
N GLY A 9 -20.26 6.02 0.67
CA GLY A 9 -20.35 7.46 0.48
C GLY A 9 -19.31 8.24 1.31
N CYS A 10 -18.15 7.63 1.59
CA CYS A 10 -17.16 8.22 2.48
C CYS A 10 -16.51 9.46 1.85
N ALA A 11 -16.78 10.62 2.45
CA ALA A 11 -16.20 11.89 2.06
C ALA A 11 -14.66 11.82 2.04
N ILE A 12 -14.02 12.44 1.04
CA ILE A 12 -12.57 12.34 0.80
C ILE A 12 -11.74 12.63 2.06
N LYS A 13 -12.10 13.68 2.82
CA LYS A 13 -11.43 14.06 4.09
C LYS A 13 -11.48 13.00 5.19
N ASN A 14 -12.40 12.03 5.08
CA ASN A 14 -12.61 10.96 6.05
C ASN A 14 -12.05 9.61 5.57
N GLN A 15 -11.67 9.47 4.30
CA GLN A 15 -11.21 8.20 3.73
C GLN A 15 -9.94 7.68 4.41
N VAL A 16 -8.97 8.56 4.68
CA VAL A 16 -7.75 8.20 5.42
C VAL A 16 -8.09 7.72 6.82
N LYS A 17 -8.93 8.47 7.56
CA LYS A 17 -9.37 8.08 8.91
C LYS A 17 -10.06 6.71 8.90
N PHE A 18 -10.98 6.51 7.96
CA PHE A 18 -11.70 5.24 7.79
C PHE A 18 -10.76 4.07 7.51
N ALA A 19 -9.83 4.20 6.57
CA ALA A 19 -8.87 3.15 6.26
C ALA A 19 -7.92 2.87 7.43
N THR A 20 -7.53 3.88 8.19
CA THR A 20 -6.64 3.70 9.34
C THR A 20 -7.32 2.95 10.48
N CYS A 21 -8.64 3.05 10.63
CA CYS A 21 -9.41 2.23 11.57
C CYS A 21 -9.45 0.74 11.15
N THR A 22 -9.13 0.44 9.89
CA THR A 22 -9.07 -0.94 9.38
C THR A 22 -7.66 -1.54 9.47
N LEU A 23 -6.64 -0.75 9.82
CA LEU A 23 -5.27 -1.24 9.99
C LEU A 23 -5.14 -2.03 11.29
N LEU A 24 -4.45 -3.17 11.22
CA LEU A 24 -4.16 -4.03 12.36
C LEU A 24 -2.64 -4.07 12.65
N ASP A 25 -2.29 -4.22 13.92
CA ASP A 25 -0.96 -4.51 14.49
C ASP A 25 0.24 -3.88 13.75
N ALA A 26 0.95 -4.67 12.93
CA ALA A 26 2.15 -4.24 12.23
C ALA A 26 1.88 -3.08 11.24
N ALA A 27 0.71 -3.10 10.59
CA ALA A 27 0.31 -2.06 9.65
C ALA A 27 -0.02 -0.75 10.39
N LEU A 28 -0.67 -0.84 11.56
CA LEU A 28 -0.95 0.31 12.42
C LEU A 28 0.33 0.92 12.99
N THR A 29 1.31 0.09 13.37
CA THR A 29 2.61 0.54 13.89
C THR A 29 3.42 1.26 12.80
N ARG A 30 3.45 0.71 11.59
CA ARG A 30 4.07 1.38 10.43
C ARG A 30 3.38 2.70 10.10
N TRP A 31 2.05 2.72 10.14
CA TRP A 31 1.28 3.95 9.93
C TRP A 31 1.59 5.04 10.95
N LYS A 32 1.70 4.69 12.24
CA LYS A 32 2.10 5.63 13.31
C LYS A 32 3.50 6.21 13.08
N SER A 33 4.44 5.39 12.61
CA SER A 33 5.79 5.86 12.25
C SER A 33 5.77 6.82 11.05
N GLN A 34 4.93 6.54 10.05
CA GLN A 34 4.74 7.42 8.87
C GLN A 34 4.13 8.77 9.24
N ILE A 35 3.09 8.81 10.07
CA ILE A 35 2.51 10.09 10.55
C ILE A 35 3.58 10.93 11.25
N ARG A 36 4.43 10.30 12.07
CA ARG A 36 5.52 10.98 12.76
C ARG A 36 6.56 11.57 11.81
N SER A 37 6.78 10.94 10.65
CA SER A 37 7.71 11.41 9.62
C SER A 37 7.11 12.50 8.73
N LEU A 38 5.85 12.34 8.31
CA LEU A 38 5.18 13.27 7.39
C LEU A 38 4.53 14.47 8.08
N GLY A 39 4.33 14.43 9.40
CA GLY A 39 3.66 15.49 10.15
C GLY A 39 2.13 15.51 9.97
N PRO A 40 1.42 16.45 10.62
CA PRO A 40 -0.05 16.51 10.70
C PRO A 40 -0.76 16.68 9.35
N ASP A 41 -0.05 17.11 8.31
CA ASP A 41 -0.58 17.28 6.95
C ASP A 41 -1.01 15.96 6.30
N THR A 42 -0.58 14.81 6.87
CA THR A 42 -1.03 13.47 6.46
C THR A 42 -2.54 13.29 6.48
N TYR A 43 -3.25 13.91 7.43
CA TYR A 43 -4.71 13.82 7.53
C TYR A 43 -5.43 14.63 6.45
N SER A 44 -4.72 15.55 5.78
CA SER A 44 -5.25 16.33 4.65
C SER A 44 -4.98 15.66 3.30
N MET A 45 -4.19 14.59 3.25
CA MET A 45 -3.88 13.88 2.02
C MET A 45 -5.06 12.99 1.57
N THR A 46 -5.19 12.81 0.26
CA THR A 46 -6.14 11.84 -0.30
C THR A 46 -5.63 10.41 -0.06
N TRP A 47 -6.56 9.46 0.09
CA TRP A 47 -6.24 8.04 0.21
C TRP A 47 -5.29 7.54 -0.91
N LYS A 48 -5.47 8.01 -2.15
CA LYS A 48 -4.58 7.67 -3.27
C LYS A 48 -3.12 8.06 -3.03
N VAL A 49 -2.89 9.27 -2.54
CA VAL A 49 -1.54 9.79 -2.24
C VAL A 49 -0.93 9.02 -1.08
N LEU A 50 -1.75 8.69 -0.08
CA LEU A 50 -1.34 7.90 1.06
C LEU A 50 -0.92 6.48 0.68
N ASN A 51 -1.76 5.81 -0.10
CA ASN A 51 -1.54 4.43 -0.53
C ASN A 51 -0.28 4.34 -1.39
N LYS A 52 -0.07 5.33 -2.28
CA LYS A 52 1.18 5.47 -3.04
C LYS A 52 2.40 5.59 -2.12
N LYS A 53 2.39 6.48 -1.12
CA LYS A 53 3.52 6.63 -0.19
C LYS A 53 3.76 5.39 0.67
N MET A 54 2.71 4.67 1.06
CA MET A 54 2.84 3.40 1.79
C MET A 54 3.45 2.30 0.92
N MET A 55 3.16 2.29 -0.39
CA MET A 55 3.83 1.43 -1.36
C MET A 55 5.27 1.85 -1.62
N ASP A 56 5.54 3.15 -1.81
CA ASP A 56 6.87 3.67 -2.13
C ASP A 56 7.85 3.47 -0.95
N ASN A 57 7.42 3.67 0.30
CA ASN A 57 8.30 3.53 1.49
C ASN A 57 8.56 2.07 1.95
N GLY A 58 8.39 1.06 1.10
CA GLY A 58 8.81 -0.31 1.43
C GLY A 58 8.18 -1.47 0.65
N LEU A 59 7.17 -1.21 -0.18
CA LEU A 59 6.55 -2.25 -1.02
C LEU A 59 7.09 -2.26 -2.44
N SER A 60 7.36 -1.09 -3.06
CA SER A 60 7.49 -0.96 -4.52
C SER A 60 8.92 -0.99 -5.07
N ASP A 61 9.92 -0.56 -4.29
CA ASP A 61 11.27 -0.35 -4.84
C ASP A 61 11.96 -1.63 -5.35
N ASN A 62 11.54 -2.80 -4.86
CA ASN A 62 12.04 -4.08 -5.38
C ASN A 62 11.18 -4.64 -6.52
N ILE A 63 9.88 -4.33 -6.62
CA ILE A 63 9.00 -4.95 -7.62
C ILE A 63 9.36 -4.47 -9.02
N TYR A 64 9.50 -3.15 -9.19
CA TYR A 64 9.87 -2.60 -10.49
C TYR A 64 11.26 -3.08 -10.94
N GLY A 65 12.23 -3.14 -10.03
CA GLY A 65 13.57 -3.65 -10.30
C GLY A 65 13.58 -5.14 -10.63
N SER A 66 12.88 -5.96 -9.85
CA SER A 66 12.78 -7.41 -10.04
C SER A 66 12.02 -7.79 -11.31
N VAL A 67 10.86 -7.18 -11.58
CA VAL A 67 10.09 -7.41 -12.81
C VAL A 67 10.92 -7.03 -14.04
N LYS A 68 11.63 -5.89 -13.98
CA LYS A 68 12.53 -5.46 -15.07
C LYS A 68 13.71 -6.41 -15.27
N ALA A 69 14.25 -6.99 -14.20
CA ALA A 69 15.32 -8.00 -14.27
C ALA A 69 14.82 -9.32 -14.87
N SER A 70 13.58 -9.71 -14.60
CA SER A 70 12.95 -10.93 -15.12
C SER A 70 12.62 -10.87 -16.61
N LYS A 71 12.61 -9.67 -17.22
CA LYS A 71 12.35 -9.46 -18.67
C LYS A 71 11.16 -10.27 -19.20
N PRO A 72 9.95 -10.10 -18.64
CA PRO A 72 8.76 -10.80 -19.10
C PRO A 72 8.49 -10.49 -20.58
N LYS A 73 8.08 -11.52 -21.33
CA LYS A 73 7.78 -11.43 -22.76
C LYS A 73 6.32 -11.01 -23.00
N THR A 74 5.45 -11.24 -22.02
CA THR A 74 4.02 -10.94 -22.12
C THR A 74 3.52 -10.12 -20.94
N LEU A 75 2.36 -9.49 -21.14
CA LEU A 75 1.70 -8.71 -20.09
C LEU A 75 1.24 -9.62 -18.94
N ASP A 76 0.72 -10.80 -19.25
CA ASP A 76 0.30 -11.79 -18.24
C ASP A 76 1.47 -12.25 -17.37
N GLU A 77 2.63 -12.55 -17.96
CA GLU A 77 3.86 -12.88 -17.20
C GLU A 77 4.27 -11.73 -16.25
N THR A 78 4.08 -10.48 -16.68
CA THR A 78 4.37 -9.30 -15.86
C THR A 78 3.42 -9.21 -14.66
N ILE A 79 2.14 -9.53 -14.87
CA ILE A 79 1.10 -9.48 -13.85
C ILE A 79 1.29 -10.63 -12.84
N GLU A 80 1.56 -11.85 -13.31
CA GLU A 80 1.89 -13.00 -12.44
C GLU A 80 3.13 -12.71 -11.59
N LEU A 81 4.23 -12.25 -12.20
CA LEU A 81 5.47 -11.93 -11.47
C LEU A 81 5.25 -10.86 -10.39
N ALA A 82 4.46 -9.82 -10.68
CA ALA A 82 4.16 -8.79 -9.70
C ALA A 82 3.30 -9.33 -8.54
N ASN A 83 2.34 -10.20 -8.84
CA ASN A 83 1.46 -10.82 -7.85
C ASN A 83 2.21 -11.79 -6.94
N ASP A 84 3.06 -12.67 -7.50
CA ASP A 84 3.88 -13.60 -6.72
C ASP A 84 4.86 -12.87 -5.80
N LEU A 85 5.46 -11.77 -6.28
CA LEU A 85 6.39 -10.99 -5.48
C LEU A 85 5.68 -10.22 -4.35
N MET A 86 4.45 -9.78 -4.58
CA MET A 86 3.60 -9.20 -3.54
C MET A 86 3.19 -10.25 -2.50
N ASP A 87 2.82 -11.46 -2.93
CA ASP A 87 2.39 -12.55 -2.04
C ASP A 87 3.56 -13.06 -1.17
N GLN A 88 4.75 -13.22 -1.76
CA GLN A 88 5.97 -13.60 -1.05
C GLN A 88 6.33 -12.57 0.04
N LYS A 89 6.21 -11.28 -0.25
CA LYS A 89 6.44 -10.22 0.74
C LYS A 89 5.39 -10.18 1.85
N LEU A 90 4.14 -10.48 1.52
CA LEU A 90 3.04 -10.62 2.48
C LEU A 90 3.32 -11.78 3.45
N ARG A 91 3.71 -12.96 2.93
CA ARG A 91 4.08 -14.13 3.74
C ARG A 91 5.28 -13.86 4.65
N THR A 92 6.32 -13.21 4.14
CA THR A 92 7.51 -12.84 4.93
C THR A 92 7.19 -11.86 6.08
N CYS A 93 6.09 -11.10 5.96
CA CYS A 93 5.64 -10.18 7.00
C CYS A 93 4.67 -10.83 8.01
N ALA A 94 4.13 -12.01 7.70
CA ALA A 94 3.22 -12.76 8.55
C ALA A 94 3.93 -13.77 9.48
N GLU A 95 5.14 -14.21 9.11
CA GLU A 95 5.95 -15.17 9.89
C GLU A 95 6.88 -14.51 10.93
N ARG A 96 6.69 -13.22 11.24
CA ARG A 96 7.61 -12.44 12.10
C ARG A 96 6.92 -11.73 13.25
#